data_AF-A0A6L4AF79-F1
#
_entry.id   AF-A0A6L4AF79-F1
#
_cell.length_a   1.000
_cell.length_b   1.000
_cell.length_c   1.000
_cell.angle_alpha   90.00
_cell.angle_beta   90.00
_cell.angle_gamma   90.00
#
_symmetry.space_group_name_H-M   'P 1'
#
loop_
_entity.id
_entity.type
_entity.pdbx_description
1 polymer ?
#
loop_
_entity_poly.entity_id
_entity_poly.type
_entity_poly.pdbx_seq_one_letter_code
_entity_poly.pdbx_strand_id
1 'polypeptide(L)'
;MIRTGLERILQGEGPSLEGLRLGLLSNQASTDHRLRHARLLLQQRFGDGLTCLFSPQHGFFSEKQDNMIESGHAVDSETGLPLYSLYGETRRPTTEMFGLIDVLLIDLVDVG
;
A
#
# COMPACT_ATOMS: atom_id res chain seq x y z
N MET A 1 3.32 -16.14 20.78
CA MET A 1 2.57 -15.61 19.62
C MET A 1 3.44 -14.55 18.95
N ILE A 2 3.57 -14.60 17.62
CA ILE A 2 4.37 -13.63 16.85
C ILE A 2 3.53 -12.37 16.62
N ARG A 3 4.16 -11.20 16.62
CA ARG A 3 3.56 -9.93 16.17
C ARG A 3 4.23 -9.50 14.87
N THR A 4 3.44 -9.20 13.84
CA THR A 4 3.97 -8.78 12.54
C THR A 4 4.53 -7.35 12.60
N GLY A 5 5.32 -6.95 11.60
CA GLY A 5 5.80 -5.57 11.49
C GLY A 5 4.66 -4.55 11.46
N LEU A 6 3.58 -4.85 10.72
CA LEU A 6 2.36 -4.06 10.68
C LEU A 6 1.79 -3.83 12.08
N GLU A 7 1.61 -4.89 12.87
CA GLU A 7 1.03 -4.76 14.23
C GLU A 7 1.89 -3.93 15.16
N ARG A 8 3.21 -4.02 15.02
CA ARG A 8 4.16 -3.22 15.82
C ARG A 8 4.07 -1.73 15.47
N ILE A 9 4.01 -1.40 14.17
CA ILE A 9 3.81 -0.02 13.70
C ILE A 9 2.48 0.56 14.22
N LEU A 10 1.40 -0.24 14.18
CA LEU A 10 0.09 0.19 14.69
C LEU A 10 0.10 0.44 16.21
N GLN A 11 1.01 -0.20 16.95
CA GLN A 11 1.25 0.01 18.38
C GLN A 11 2.21 1.18 18.67
N GLY A 12 2.71 1.87 17.64
CA GLY A 12 3.67 2.98 17.77
C GLY A 12 5.11 2.52 18.01
N GLU A 13 5.43 1.27 17.75
CA GLU A 13 6.81 0.79 17.79
C GLU A 13 7.52 1.09 16.45
N GLY A 14 8.80 1.46 16.52
CA GLY A 14 9.63 1.79 15.34
C GLY A 14 9.85 3.29 15.16
N PRO A 15 10.26 3.75 13.96
CA PRO A 15 10.44 5.16 13.68
C PRO A 15 9.10 5.90 13.71
N SER A 16 9.12 7.16 14.16
CA SER A 16 7.93 8.02 14.10
C SER A 16 7.54 8.27 12.65
N LEU A 17 6.29 7.97 12.32
CA LEU A 17 5.69 8.22 11.00
C LEU A 17 4.69 9.39 11.04
N GLU A 18 4.50 10.01 12.21
CA GLU A 18 3.54 11.10 12.38
C GLU A 18 3.95 12.33 11.56
N GLY A 19 3.01 12.86 10.79
CA GLY A 19 3.22 14.02 9.92
C GLY A 19 3.99 13.74 8.63
N LEU A 20 4.37 12.48 8.36
CA LEU A 20 4.98 12.06 7.10
C LEU A 20 3.92 11.59 6.10
N ARG A 21 4.19 11.76 4.81
CA ARG A 21 3.38 11.19 3.73
C ARG A 21 3.82 9.76 3.45
N LEU A 22 2.91 8.82 3.59
CA LEU A 22 3.18 7.39 3.56
C LEU A 22 2.59 6.79 2.28
N GLY A 23 3.42 6.04 1.56
CA GLY A 23 2.98 5.12 0.51
C GLY A 23 3.00 3.70 1.01
N LEU A 24 2.00 2.89 0.67
CA LEU A 24 1.96 1.47 1.04
C LEU A 24 2.08 0.58 -0.19
N LEU A 25 3.17 -0.16 -0.31
CA LEU A 25 3.29 -1.32 -1.20
C LEU A 25 2.79 -2.57 -0.47
N SER A 26 1.68 -3.12 -0.94
CA SER A 26 1.02 -4.27 -0.31
C SER A 26 0.33 -5.18 -1.33
N ASN A 27 0.01 -6.39 -0.90
CA ASN A 27 -0.83 -7.33 -1.64
C ASN A 27 -1.95 -7.86 -0.72
N GLN A 28 -2.82 -8.72 -1.24
CA GLN A 28 -3.94 -9.27 -0.47
C GLN A 28 -3.54 -9.97 0.85
N ALA A 29 -2.31 -10.43 0.99
CA ALA A 29 -1.83 -11.12 2.20
C ALA A 29 -1.34 -10.16 3.30
N SER A 30 -1.25 -8.85 3.01
CA SER A 30 -0.83 -7.80 3.94
C SER A 30 -1.91 -7.51 4.98
N THR A 31 -2.13 -8.43 5.92
CA THR A 31 -3.20 -8.35 6.92
C THR A 31 -2.70 -8.51 8.35
N ASP A 32 -3.45 -7.99 9.33
CA ASP A 32 -3.22 -8.30 10.75
C ASP A 32 -3.72 -9.71 11.14
N HIS A 33 -3.57 -10.09 12.42
CA HIS A 33 -4.04 -11.38 12.93
C HIS A 33 -5.57 -11.59 12.82
N ARG A 34 -6.34 -10.54 12.52
CA ARG A 34 -7.80 -10.59 12.32
C ARG A 34 -8.18 -10.54 10.85
N LEU A 35 -7.22 -10.67 9.94
CA LEU A 35 -7.40 -10.60 8.49
C LEU A 35 -7.92 -9.23 8.02
N ARG A 36 -7.62 -8.16 8.77
CA ARG A 36 -7.90 -6.78 8.33
C ARG A 36 -6.71 -6.27 7.54
N HIS A 37 -6.97 -5.72 6.36
CA HIS A 37 -5.91 -5.31 5.45
C HIS A 37 -5.13 -4.09 5.96
N ALA A 38 -3.81 -4.09 5.72
CA ALA A 38 -2.87 -3.06 6.13
C ALA A 38 -3.32 -1.65 5.73
N ARG A 39 -3.84 -1.48 4.50
CA ARG A 39 -4.33 -0.19 4.00
C ARG A 39 -5.38 0.46 4.91
N LEU A 40 -6.33 -0.33 5.41
CA LEU A 40 -7.42 0.17 6.25
C LEU A 40 -6.90 0.51 7.64
N LEU A 41 -6.02 -0.34 8.17
CA LEU A 41 -5.43 -0.15 9.50
C LEU A 41 -4.50 1.08 9.53
N LEU A 42 -3.69 1.25 8.50
CA LEU A 42 -2.78 2.39 8.37
C LEU A 42 -3.55 3.68 8.08
N GLN A 43 -4.58 3.65 7.23
CA GLN A 43 -5.46 4.82 7.03
C GLN A 43 -6.17 5.19 8.33
N GLN A 44 -6.65 4.22 9.11
CA GLN A 44 -7.26 4.48 10.41
C GLN A 44 -6.26 5.10 11.41
N ARG A 45 -4.98 4.69 11.38
CA ARG A 45 -3.96 5.15 12.33
C ARG A 45 -3.37 6.52 11.97
N PHE A 46 -3.15 6.77 10.68
CA PHE A 46 -2.42 7.94 10.18
C PHE A 46 -3.29 8.92 9.40
N GLY A 47 -4.56 8.60 9.15
CA GLY A 47 -5.49 9.46 8.41
C GLY A 47 -4.94 9.83 7.04
N ASP A 48 -4.91 11.15 6.78
CA ASP A 48 -4.39 11.75 5.55
C ASP A 48 -2.88 11.57 5.36
N GLY A 49 -2.18 11.05 6.38
CA GLY A 49 -0.77 10.66 6.25
C GLY A 49 -0.57 9.50 5.26
N LEU A 50 -1.55 8.60 5.08
CA LEU A 50 -1.48 7.58 4.03
C LEU A 50 -1.98 8.17 2.70
N THR A 51 -1.06 8.46 1.79
CA THR A 51 -1.36 9.27 0.59
C THR A 51 -1.59 8.45 -0.66
N CYS A 52 -1.00 7.26 -0.77
CA CYS A 52 -1.19 6.38 -1.91
C CYS A 52 -0.87 4.91 -1.63
N LEU A 53 -1.36 4.05 -2.51
CA LEU A 53 -1.17 2.62 -2.48
C LEU A 53 -0.41 2.16 -3.73
N PHE A 54 0.40 1.11 -3.56
CA PHE A 54 1.10 0.43 -4.64
C PHE A 54 0.76 -1.07 -4.61
N SER A 55 0.51 -1.69 -5.76
CA SER A 55 0.33 -3.14 -5.88
C SER A 55 1.46 -3.78 -6.70
N PRO A 56 2.02 -4.93 -6.27
CA PRO A 56 3.06 -5.64 -7.02
C PRO A 56 2.51 -6.49 -8.16
N GLN A 57 1.19 -6.56 -8.36
CA GLN A 57 0.51 -7.40 -9.36
C GLN A 57 -0.71 -6.68 -9.95
N HIS A 58 -1.25 -7.16 -11.08
CA HIS A 58 -2.46 -6.64 -11.71
C HIS A 58 -3.68 -6.78 -10.79
N GLY A 59 -4.20 -5.64 -10.31
CA GLY A 59 -5.42 -5.56 -9.51
C GLY A 59 -5.24 -6.08 -8.08
N PHE A 60 -5.73 -5.31 -7.11
CA PHE A 60 -5.74 -5.71 -5.70
C PHE A 60 -6.60 -6.98 -5.43
N PHE A 61 -7.53 -7.30 -6.34
CA PHE A 61 -8.45 -8.44 -6.25
C PHE A 61 -8.31 -9.47 -7.40
N SER A 62 -7.26 -9.42 -8.24
CA SER A 62 -7.14 -10.28 -9.45
C SER A 62 -8.30 -10.17 -10.46
N GLU A 63 -9.11 -9.10 -10.41
CA GLU A 63 -10.38 -9.00 -11.14
C GLU A 63 -10.34 -8.36 -12.54
N LYS A 64 -9.20 -7.97 -13.12
CA LYS A 64 -9.21 -7.38 -14.48
C LYS A 64 -8.15 -7.85 -15.46
N GLN A 65 -8.68 -8.12 -16.65
CA GLN A 65 -8.06 -8.43 -17.93
C GLN A 65 -7.04 -7.38 -18.39
N ASP A 66 -5.97 -7.91 -18.98
CA ASP A 66 -5.02 -7.46 -20.02
C ASP A 66 -5.23 -6.18 -20.85
N ASN A 67 -6.18 -5.29 -20.58
CA ASN A 67 -6.50 -4.15 -21.46
C ASN A 67 -6.79 -2.84 -20.69
N MET A 68 -5.97 -2.50 -19.69
CA MET A 68 -5.96 -1.13 -19.18
C MET A 68 -5.08 -0.26 -20.06
N ILE A 69 -5.74 0.44 -20.97
CA ILE A 69 -5.31 1.67 -21.63
C ILE A 69 -4.44 2.49 -20.66
N GLU A 70 -3.33 3.04 -21.17
CA GLU A 70 -2.32 3.93 -20.56
C GLU A 70 -2.83 5.16 -19.78
N SER A 71 -4.11 5.23 -19.39
CA SER A 71 -4.76 6.42 -18.88
C SER A 71 -5.39 6.19 -17.51
N GLY A 72 -4.75 6.72 -16.47
CA GLY A 72 -5.38 7.10 -15.22
C GLY A 72 -5.15 6.12 -14.08
N HIS A 73 -4.37 6.55 -13.10
CA HIS A 73 -4.22 5.93 -11.78
C HIS A 73 -5.56 5.42 -11.24
N ALA A 74 -5.60 4.19 -10.72
CA ALA A 74 -6.80 3.64 -10.11
C ALA A 74 -7.06 4.36 -8.77
N VAL A 75 -8.31 4.32 -8.31
CA VAL A 75 -8.67 4.75 -6.95
C VAL A 75 -9.16 3.52 -6.21
N ASP A 76 -8.57 3.27 -5.04
CA ASP A 76 -9.04 2.20 -4.18
C ASP A 76 -10.41 2.55 -3.60
N SER A 77 -11.40 1.67 -3.80
CA SER A 77 -12.79 1.96 -3.44
C SER A 77 -13.05 2.00 -1.93
N GLU A 78 -12.21 1.34 -1.13
CA GLU A 78 -12.38 1.33 0.33
C GLU A 78 -11.74 2.55 0.99
N THR A 79 -10.55 2.94 0.52
CA THR A 79 -9.79 4.04 1.12
C THR A 79 -9.96 5.38 0.40
N GLY A 80 -10.40 5.37 -0.86
CA GLY A 80 -10.43 6.55 -1.73
C GLY A 80 -9.05 7.02 -2.21
N LEU A 81 -7.99 6.24 -1.93
CA LEU A 81 -6.61 6.63 -2.24
C LEU A 81 -6.21 6.26 -3.68
N PRO A 82 -5.30 7.04 -4.31
CA PRO A 82 -4.64 6.63 -5.54
C PRO A 82 -3.95 5.27 -5.37
N LEU A 83 -4.18 4.37 -6.32
CA LEU A 83 -3.60 3.04 -6.39
C LEU A 83 -2.79 2.90 -7.68
N TYR A 84 -1.48 2.68 -7.51
CA TYR A 84 -0.51 2.50 -8.58
C TYR A 84 -0.13 1.02 -8.72
N SER A 85 -0.26 0.46 -9.91
CA SER A 85 0.28 -0.88 -10.17
C SER A 85 1.76 -0.78 -10.52
N LEU A 86 2.62 -1.51 -9.81
CA LEU A 86 4.05 -1.63 -10.06
C LEU A 86 4.40 -2.91 -10.85
N TYR A 87 3.44 -3.42 -11.62
CA TYR A 87 3.58 -4.61 -12.45
C TYR A 87 3.47 -4.26 -13.95
N GLY A 88 4.17 -4.98 -14.81
CA GLY A 88 4.22 -4.68 -16.25
C GLY A 88 5.33 -3.68 -16.60
N GLU A 89 4.97 -2.55 -17.24
CA GLU A 89 5.90 -1.55 -17.78
C GLU A 89 6.56 -0.69 -16.67
N THR A 90 5.81 -0.33 -15.64
CA THR A 90 6.29 0.52 -14.54
C THR A 90 6.67 -0.31 -13.32
N ARG A 91 7.75 -1.09 -13.41
CA ARG A 91 8.30 -1.84 -12.26
C ARG A 91 8.98 -0.95 -11.22
N ARG A 92 9.26 0.30 -11.59
CA ARG A 92 9.86 1.32 -10.73
C ARG A 92 8.86 2.46 -10.61
N PRO A 93 8.50 2.89 -9.39
CA PRO A 93 7.70 4.09 -9.21
C PRO A 93 8.30 5.27 -9.96
N THR A 94 7.46 6.09 -10.59
CA THR A 94 7.93 7.31 -11.28
C THR A 94 8.25 8.40 -10.27
N THR A 95 8.96 9.45 -10.71
CA THR A 95 9.26 10.63 -9.87
C THR A 95 7.99 11.27 -9.33
N GLU A 96 6.91 11.30 -10.13
CA GLU A 96 5.63 11.87 -9.74
C GLU A 96 4.96 11.04 -8.63
N MET A 97 5.03 9.71 -8.71
CA MET A 97 4.51 8.82 -7.66
C MET A 97 5.28 9.01 -6.35
N PHE A 98 6.60 9.11 -6.41
CA PHE A 98 7.43 9.38 -5.23
C PHE A 98 7.28 10.81 -4.72
N GLY A 99 6.87 11.75 -5.56
CA GLY A 99 6.49 13.09 -5.13
C GLY A 99 5.34 13.12 -4.13
N LEU A 100 4.55 12.05 -4.03
CA LEU A 100 3.41 11.92 -3.10
C LEU A 100 3.79 11.40 -1.71
N ILE A 101 5.02 10.91 -1.52
CA ILE A 101 5.42 10.20 -0.31
C ILE A 101 6.76 10.69 0.23
N ASP A 102 6.92 10.61 1.54
CA ASP A 102 8.19 10.77 2.25
C ASP A 102 8.75 9.39 2.65
N VAL A 103 7.86 8.42 2.90
CA VAL A 103 8.21 7.05 3.29
C VAL A 103 7.41 6.05 2.47
N LEU A 104 8.12 5.06 1.91
CA LEU A 104 7.50 3.86 1.33
C LEU A 104 7.50 2.73 2.35
N LEU A 105 6.31 2.32 2.78
CA LEU A 105 6.09 1.12 3.58
C LEU A 105 5.93 -0.08 2.64
N ILE A 106 6.70 -1.14 2.91
CA ILE A 106 6.63 -2.39 2.15
C ILE A 106 6.16 -3.48 3.11
N ASP A 107 4.94 -3.98 2.87
CA ASP A 107 4.37 -5.11 3.61
C ASP A 107 3.99 -6.18 2.61
N LEU A 108 4.93 -7.06 2.28
CA LEU A 108 4.74 -8.14 1.31
C LEU A 108 5.11 -9.47 1.97
N VAL A 109 4.13 -10.37 2.04
CA VAL A 109 4.38 -11.75 2.42
C VAL A 109 4.94 -12.47 1.20
N ASP A 110 6.14 -12.99 1.33
CA ASP A 110 6.86 -13.77 0.32
C ASP A 110 7.14 -15.19 0.83
N VAL A 111 7.55 -16.09 -0.07
CA VAL A 111 7.77 -17.52 0.20
C VAL A 111 9.23 -17.93 0.37
N GLY A 112 10.19 -17.03 0.15
CA GLY A 112 11.63 -17.27 0.36
C GLY A 112 12.41 -17.50 -0.92
#